data_AF-A0A3R6QWE5-F1
#
_entry.id   AF-A0A3R6QWE5-F1
#
_cell.length_a   1.000
_cell.length_b   1.000
_cell.length_c   1.000
_cell.angle_alpha   90.00
_cell.angle_beta   90.00
_cell.angle_gamma   90.00
#
_symmetry.space_group_name_H-M   'P 1'
#
loop_
_entity.id
_entity.type
_entity.pdbx_description
1 polymer ?
#
loop_
_entity_poly.entity_id
_entity_poly.type
_entity_poly.pdbx_seq_one_letter_code
_entity_poly.pdbx_strand_id
1 'polypeptide(L)'
;MFEAYITNTALYPLMGIEVGTTVHFPTTTQELQAALAKIGIDGKRYSEVFFTSFDSDVLGLYDYLYECENIDELNELGHALLEVRDKGGLETFEAALVLGNHT
;
A
#
# COMPACT_ATOMS: atom_id res chain seq x y z
N MET A 1 9.00 2.57 1.09
CA MET A 1 9.85 1.76 0.18
C MET A 1 8.98 0.97 -0.80
N PHE A 2 7.70 0.81 -0.51
CA PHE A 2 6.73 0.30 -1.47
C PHE A 2 5.54 1.26 -1.52
N GLU A 3 4.70 1.09 -2.52
CA GLU A 3 3.54 1.91 -2.80
C GLU A 3 2.36 1.05 -3.26
N ALA A 4 1.16 1.57 -3.04
CA ALA A 4 -0.08 0.97 -3.49
C ALA A 4 -0.86 1.97 -4.34
N TYR A 5 -1.32 1.53 -5.50
CA TYR A 5 -2.27 2.28 -6.31
C TYR A 5 -3.68 1.99 -5.82
N ILE A 6 -4.30 3.01 -5.24
CA ILE A 6 -5.65 2.96 -4.71
C ILE A 6 -6.64 3.64 -5.65
N THR A 7 -7.82 3.06 -5.82
CA THR A 7 -8.85 3.58 -6.72
C THR A 7 -10.21 3.69 -6.04
N ASN A 8 -10.99 4.68 -6.47
CA ASN A 8 -12.39 4.83 -6.12
C ASN A 8 -13.27 4.36 -7.28
N THR A 9 -13.64 3.07 -7.26
CA THR A 9 -14.46 2.44 -8.31
C THR A 9 -15.86 3.03 -8.41
N ALA A 10 -16.38 3.61 -7.32
CA ALA A 10 -17.71 4.22 -7.30
C ALA A 10 -17.79 5.53 -8.12
N LEU A 11 -16.65 6.17 -8.43
CA LEU A 11 -16.61 7.32 -9.34
C LEU A 11 -16.55 6.95 -10.81
N TYR A 12 -16.19 5.70 -11.14
CA TYR A 12 -16.09 5.25 -12.53
C TYR A 12 -17.39 5.45 -13.33
N PRO A 13 -18.59 5.08 -12.83
CA PRO A 13 -19.84 5.32 -13.55
C PRO A 13 -20.18 6.80 -13.78
N LEU A 14 -19.62 7.70 -12.97
CA LEU A 14 -19.88 9.15 -13.02
C LEU A 14 -18.88 9.88 -13.91
N MET A 15 -17.60 9.52 -13.82
CA MET A 15 -16.50 10.20 -14.53
C MET A 15 -16.16 9.53 -15.86
N GLY A 16 -16.56 8.28 -16.07
CA GLY A 16 -16.21 7.48 -17.25
C GLY A 16 -14.74 7.08 -17.33
N ILE A 17 -13.96 7.38 -16.27
CA ILE A 17 -12.53 7.08 -16.13
C ILE A 17 -12.25 6.59 -14.72
N GLU A 18 -11.19 5.80 -14.57
CA GLU A 18 -10.69 5.39 -13.25
C GLU A 18 -10.13 6.59 -12.50
N VAL A 19 -10.54 6.75 -11.24
CA VAL A 19 -10.05 7.80 -10.35
C VAL A 19 -9.21 7.12 -9.27
N GLY A 20 -7.90 7.18 -9.43
CA GLY A 20 -6.93 6.56 -8.53
C GLY A 20 -5.76 7.46 -8.17
N THR A 21 -5.05 7.10 -7.10
CA THR A 21 -3.82 7.75 -6.65
C THR A 21 -2.88 6.72 -6.02
N THR A 22 -1.59 7.03 -6.05
CA THR A 22 -0.57 6.24 -5.35
C THR A 22 -0.45 6.70 -3.89
N VAL A 23 -0.29 5.74 -2.98
CA VAL A 23 0.05 5.94 -1.55
C VAL A 23 1.36 5.25 -1.28
N HIS A 24 2.33 5.97 -0.71
CA HIS A 24 3.65 5.43 -0.37
C HIS A 24 3.68 5.04 1.11
N PHE A 25 4.26 3.89 1.43
CA PHE A 25 4.35 3.39 2.81
C PHE A 25 5.78 3.41 3.37
N PRO A 26 5.95 3.69 4.68
CA PRO A 26 4.91 4.11 5.62
C PRO A 26 4.37 5.52 5.32
N THR A 27 3.08 5.74 5.58
CA THR A 27 2.35 6.99 5.37
C THR A 27 1.86 7.56 6.69
N THR A 28 1.76 8.89 6.79
CA THR A 28 1.04 9.52 7.89
C THR A 28 -0.46 9.53 7.65
N THR A 29 -1.26 9.65 8.72
CA THR A 29 -2.72 9.83 8.60
C THR A 29 -3.07 11.03 7.73
N GLN A 30 -2.29 12.13 7.80
CA GLN A 30 -2.55 13.33 7.01
C GLN A 30 -2.32 13.09 5.51
N GLU A 31 -1.22 12.41 5.15
CA GLU A 31 -0.92 12.07 3.76
C GLU A 31 -1.94 11.08 3.20
N LEU A 32 -2.36 10.11 4.02
CA LEU A 32 -3.39 9.16 3.63
C LEU A 32 -4.73 9.87 3.37
N GLN A 33 -5.15 10.74 4.30
CA GLN A 33 -6.38 11.53 4.12
C GLN A 33 -6.30 12.44 2.88
N ALA A 34 -5.13 13.02 2.60
CA ALA A 34 -4.92 13.80 1.39
C ALA A 34 -5.00 12.94 0.11
N ALA A 35 -4.47 11.71 0.14
CA ALA A 35 -4.57 10.77 -0.97
C ALA A 35 -6.02 10.33 -1.20
N LEU A 36 -6.73 9.94 -0.14
CA LEU A 36 -8.15 9.58 -0.20
C LEU A 36 -9.00 10.75 -0.74
N ALA A 37 -8.75 11.98 -0.28
CA ALA A 37 -9.44 13.16 -0.77
C ALA A 37 -9.21 13.43 -2.28
N LYS A 38 -8.02 13.12 -2.82
CA LYS A 38 -7.74 13.25 -4.27
C LYS A 38 -8.64 12.35 -5.12
N ILE A 39 -9.00 11.18 -4.60
CA ILE A 39 -9.89 10.23 -5.28
C ILE A 39 -11.35 10.36 -4.82
N GLY A 40 -11.68 11.48 -4.16
CA GLY A 40 -13.04 11.79 -3.73
C GLY A 40 -13.54 10.93 -2.55
N ILE A 41 -12.67 10.20 -1.86
CA ILE A 41 -13.00 9.49 -0.64
C ILE A 41 -12.99 10.48 0.53
N ASP A 42 -14.18 10.77 1.05
CA ASP A 42 -14.42 11.73 2.15
C ASP A 42 -14.80 11.05 3.47
N GLY A 43 -14.79 9.71 3.50
CA GLY A 43 -15.19 8.91 4.65
C GLY A 43 -16.69 8.98 4.99
N LYS A 44 -17.51 9.59 4.12
CA LYS A 44 -18.96 9.73 4.33
C LYS A 44 -19.76 9.09 3.20
N ARG A 45 -19.44 9.44 1.95
CA ARG A 45 -20.14 8.97 0.75
C ARG A 45 -19.42 7.82 0.06
N TYR A 46 -18.10 7.84 0.10
CA TYR A 46 -17.25 6.81 -0.44
C TYR A 46 -16.39 6.29 0.70
N SER A 47 -16.63 5.05 1.12
CA SER A 47 -15.90 4.39 2.22
C SER A 47 -14.99 3.27 1.72
N GLU A 48 -15.30 2.66 0.58
CA GLU A 48 -14.46 1.61 0.01
C GLU A 48 -13.40 2.18 -0.92
N VAL A 49 -12.20 1.68 -0.73
CA VAL A 49 -11.01 1.95 -1.54
C VAL A 49 -10.48 0.61 -2.01
N PHE A 50 -10.10 0.53 -3.28
CA PHE A 50 -9.59 -0.71 -3.87
C PHE A 50 -8.11 -0.57 -4.18
N PHE A 51 -7.32 -1.54 -3.69
CA PHE A 51 -5.94 -1.71 -4.15
C PHE A 51 -5.95 -2.41 -5.50
N THR A 52 -5.31 -1.78 -6.48
CA THR A 52 -5.32 -2.26 -7.87
C THR A 52 -3.93 -2.69 -8.34
N SER A 53 -2.89 -2.09 -7.78
CA SER A 53 -1.52 -2.51 -7.98
C SER A 53 -0.70 -2.16 -6.75
N PHE A 54 0.37 -2.90 -6.56
CA PHE A 54 1.45 -2.56 -5.65
C PHE A 54 2.74 -2.36 -6.45
N ASP A 55 3.70 -1.66 -5.87
CA ASP A 55 5.07 -1.58 -6.36
C ASP A 55 6.00 -1.51 -5.14
N SER A 56 7.15 -2.18 -5.16
CA SER A 56 8.00 -2.33 -3.99
C SER A 56 9.47 -2.40 -4.37
N ASP A 57 10.30 -1.57 -3.73
CA ASP A 57 11.75 -1.70 -3.82
C ASP A 57 12.29 -2.86 -2.95
N VAL A 58 11.47 -3.46 -2.08
CA VAL A 58 11.84 -4.63 -1.25
C VAL A 58 11.59 -5.91 -2.03
N LEU A 59 12.65 -6.69 -2.21
CA LEU A 59 12.61 -7.90 -3.01
C LEU A 59 11.81 -9.01 -2.30
N GLY A 60 10.86 -9.64 -3.02
CA GLY A 60 9.97 -10.68 -2.49
C GLY A 60 8.77 -10.18 -1.69
N LEU A 61 8.64 -8.86 -1.47
CA LEU A 61 7.54 -8.29 -0.67
C LEU A 61 6.19 -8.30 -1.41
N TYR A 62 6.20 -8.25 -2.75
CA TYR A 62 5.00 -8.06 -3.57
C TYR A 62 3.89 -9.08 -3.28
N ASP A 63 4.25 -10.36 -3.15
CA ASP A 63 3.29 -11.43 -2.87
C ASP A 63 2.60 -11.26 -1.50
N TYR A 64 3.33 -10.74 -0.51
CA TYR A 64 2.81 -10.48 0.84
C TYR A 64 1.91 -9.25 0.92
N LEU A 65 2.08 -8.27 0.03
CA LEU A 65 1.25 -7.05 0.04
C LEU A 65 -0.23 -7.35 -0.23
N TYR A 66 -0.53 -8.41 -0.98
CA TYR A 66 -1.89 -8.87 -1.22
C TYR A 66 -2.51 -9.63 -0.02
N GLU A 67 -1.69 -10.06 0.94
CA GLU A 67 -2.19 -10.68 2.18
C GLU A 67 -2.67 -9.64 3.20
N CYS A 68 -2.25 -8.37 3.06
CA CYS A 68 -2.71 -7.29 3.92
C CYS A 68 -4.18 -6.94 3.61
N GLU A 69 -5.03 -6.96 4.64
CA GLU A 69 -6.48 -6.76 4.47
C GLU A 69 -6.84 -5.28 4.28
N ASN A 70 -6.02 -4.37 4.80
CA ASN A 70 -6.34 -2.94 4.89
C ASN A 70 -5.10 -2.03 4.86
N ILE A 71 -5.36 -0.72 4.75
CA ILE A 71 -4.32 0.30 4.69
C ILE A 71 -3.52 0.37 6.00
N ASP A 72 -4.14 0.12 7.14
CA ASP A 72 -3.46 0.17 8.43
C ASP A 72 -2.41 -0.95 8.55
N GLU A 73 -2.74 -2.17 8.12
CA GLU A 73 -1.78 -3.30 8.05
C GLU A 73 -0.61 -3.01 7.11
N LEU A 74 -0.88 -2.44 5.93
CA LEU A 74 0.18 -1.99 5.02
C LEU A 74 1.05 -0.91 5.67
N ASN A 75 0.46 -0.04 6.48
CA ASN A 75 1.19 1.01 7.16
C ASN A 75 2.08 0.48 8.28
N GLU A 76 1.55 -0.43 9.10
CA GLU A 76 2.31 -1.13 10.14
C GLU A 76 3.47 -1.92 9.53
N LEU A 77 3.23 -2.64 8.42
CA LEU A 77 4.29 -3.32 7.66
C LEU A 77 5.36 -2.34 7.17
N GLY A 78 4.94 -1.20 6.63
CA GLY A 78 5.85 -0.12 6.22
C GLY A 78 6.73 0.38 7.36
N HIS A 79 6.17 0.55 8.56
CA HIS A 79 6.91 0.94 9.76
C HIS A 79 7.89 -0.16 10.22
N ALA A 80 7.46 -1.42 10.27
CA ALA A 80 8.31 -2.54 10.65
C ALA A 80 9.51 -2.70 9.70
N LEU A 81 9.28 -2.59 8.39
CA LEU A 81 10.33 -2.61 7.37
C LEU A 81 11.32 -1.46 7.52
N LEU A 82 10.83 -0.27 7.86
CA LEU A 82 11.67 0.90 8.11
C LEU A 82 12.64 0.64 9.27
N GLU A 83 12.16 0.06 10.36
CA GLU A 83 12.98 -0.31 11.52
C GLU A 83 14.01 -1.39 11.18
N VAL A 84 13.62 -2.42 10.42
CA VAL A 84 14.54 -3.49 9.98
C VAL A 84 15.66 -2.89 9.13
N ARG A 85 15.32 -1.99 8.21
CA ARG A 85 16.29 -1.28 7.37
C ARG A 85 17.23 -0.41 8.21
N ASP A 86 16.72 0.35 9.18
CA ASP A 86 17.55 1.19 10.06
C ASP A 86 18.57 0.36 10.86
N LYS A 87 18.20 -0.86 11.23
CA LYS A 87 19.08 -1.84 11.91
C LYS A 87 20.01 -2.59 10.94
N GLY A 88 19.95 -2.32 9.64
CA GLY A 88 20.76 -2.99 8.61
C GLY A 88 20.32 -4.43 8.30
N GLY A 89 19.11 -4.82 8.69
CA GLY A 89 18.59 -6.19 8.51
C GLY A 89 17.84 -6.44 7.20
N LEU A 90 17.72 -5.42 6.33
CA LEU A 90 16.85 -5.49 5.15
C LEU A 90 17.25 -6.62 4.18
N GLU A 91 18.54 -6.76 3.87
CA GLU A 91 19.03 -7.81 2.96
C GLU A 91 18.73 -9.22 3.49
N THR A 92 18.79 -9.41 4.81
CA THR A 92 18.47 -10.70 5.45
C THR A 92 16.99 -11.00 5.37
N PHE A 93 16.17 -9.97 5.55
CA PHE A 93 14.71 -10.05 5.43
C PHE A 93 14.29 -10.38 3.99
N GLU A 94 14.84 -9.69 2.99
CA GLU A 94 14.59 -9.98 1.56
C GLU A 94 15.00 -11.41 1.20
N ALA A 95 16.17 -11.85 1.64
CA ALA A 95 16.61 -13.24 1.43
C ALA A 95 15.62 -14.24 2.04
N ALA A 96 15.13 -13.97 3.25
CA ALA A 96 14.14 -14.82 3.92
C ALA A 96 12.80 -14.86 3.18
N LEU A 97 12.32 -13.72 2.65
CA LEU A 97 11.08 -13.67 1.85
C LEU A 97 11.20 -14.50 0.57
N VAL A 98 12.30 -14.34 -0.17
CA VAL A 98 12.55 -15.11 -1.41
C VAL A 98 12.66 -16.60 -1.13
N LEU A 99 13.39 -16.98 -0.08
CA LEU A 99 13.52 -18.38 0.33
C LEU A 99 12.17 -18.96 0.77
N GLY A 100 11.36 -18.17 1.48
CA GLY A 100 10.01 -18.56 1.93
C GLY A 100 9.04 -18.82 0.78
N ASN A 101 9.09 -18.03 -0.30
CA ASN A 101 8.27 -18.20 -1.50
C ASN A 101 8.70 -19.39 -2.39
N HIS A 102 9.74 -20.14 -2.00
CA HIS A 102 10.24 -21.32 -2.72
C HIS A 102 10.02 -22.66 -1.99
N THR A 103 9.21 -22.68 -0.93
CA THR A 103 8.79 -23.90 -0.20
C THR A 103 7.31 -24.16 -0.34
#